data_AF-A0A534NH00-F1
#
_entry.id   AF-A0A534NH00-F1
#
_cell.length_a   1.000
_cell.length_b   1.000
_cell.length_c   1.000
_cell.angle_alpha   90.00
_cell.angle_beta   90.00
_cell.angle_gamma   90.00
#
_symmetry.space_group_name_H-M   'P 1'
#
loop_
_entity.id
_entity.type
_entity.pdbx_description
1 polymer ?
#
loop_
_entity_poly.entity_id
_entity_poly.type
_entity_poly.pdbx_seq_one_letter_code
_entity_poly.pdbx_strand_id
1 'polypeptide(L)'
;MAFRLGPRINAAGRMDAGLKVVEMLTTDSSDIALRIAQELDEHNRERQAMEARVLEKALAQVGTELGDRYSIVLGEEGWHPGVLGIVASRIVEKFHRPTVVVGFSQGEGKGSARSIRGFHMVEGLRRCADCLEKFGGHEYAGGLSVREVKFPSFMERFEETARAFLTREDLEPIIDVDALLDFSQIGLPLFRQLEALQPFGVGNPEPLLMTQAVEVCERRDFTGGSRFRLRQAGRTLSWNLGS
;
A
#
# COMPACT_ATOMS: atom_id res chain seq x y z
N MET A 1 16.85 2.42 7.54
CA MET A 1 16.55 1.56 8.72
C MET A 1 15.06 1.21 8.85
N ALA A 2 14.13 2.09 8.47
CA ALA A 2 12.68 1.86 8.58
C ALA A 2 12.13 0.60 7.86
N PHE A 3 12.67 0.24 6.69
CA PHE A 3 12.13 -0.85 5.86
C PHE A 3 12.59 -2.28 6.22
N ARG A 4 13.63 -2.45 7.05
CA ARG A 4 14.09 -3.80 7.47
C ARG A 4 13.71 -4.13 8.92
N LEU A 5 13.75 -3.14 9.81
CA LEU A 5 13.39 -3.33 11.22
C LEU A 5 11.89 -3.12 11.47
N GLY A 6 11.27 -2.14 10.83
CA GLY A 6 9.86 -1.81 11.00
C GLY A 6 8.90 -2.98 10.71
N PRO A 7 9.05 -3.72 9.60
CA PRO A 7 8.17 -4.86 9.30
C PRO A 7 8.30 -6.02 10.28
N ARG A 8 9.49 -6.26 10.86
CA ARG A 8 9.75 -7.32 11.85
C ARG A 8 9.14 -6.98 13.21
N ILE A 9 9.19 -5.71 13.60
CA ILE A 9 8.55 -5.20 14.81
C ILE A 9 7.01 -5.21 14.65
N ASN A 10 6.50 -4.86 13.46
CA ASN A 10 5.06 -4.81 13.17
C ASN A 10 4.41 -6.16 12.80
N ALA A 11 5.19 -7.20 12.50
CA ALA A 11 4.67 -8.54 12.17
C ALA A 11 3.97 -9.22 13.35
N ALA A 12 4.15 -8.67 14.53
CA ALA A 12 3.92 -9.35 15.77
C ALA A 12 2.74 -8.64 16.47
N GLY A 13 1.57 -9.27 16.37
CA GLY A 13 0.29 -8.71 16.79
C GLY A 13 0.31 -8.23 18.24
N ARG A 14 0.00 -6.93 18.39
CA ARG A 14 -0.38 -6.15 19.57
C ARG A 14 -0.68 -6.95 20.86
N MET A 15 0.38 -7.33 21.57
CA MET A 15 0.65 -7.15 23.01
C MET A 15 1.82 -8.07 23.40
N ASP A 16 1.70 -9.37 23.14
CA ASP A 16 2.72 -10.37 23.50
C ASP A 16 4.04 -10.16 22.77
N ALA A 17 3.99 -9.79 21.50
CA ALA A 17 5.21 -9.58 20.75
C ALA A 17 5.81 -8.17 20.90
N GLY A 18 5.02 -7.20 21.36
CA GLY A 18 5.54 -5.90 21.76
C GLY A 18 6.48 -6.03 22.95
N LEU A 19 6.11 -6.87 23.93
CA LEU A 19 6.95 -7.19 25.08
C LEU A 19 8.25 -7.90 24.68
N LYS A 20 8.18 -8.87 23.74
CA LYS A 20 9.37 -9.53 23.21
C LYS A 20 10.32 -8.56 22.50
N VAL A 21 9.80 -7.62 21.71
CA VAL A 21 10.65 -6.60 21.06
C VAL A 21 11.33 -5.71 22.10
N VAL A 22 10.61 -5.30 23.15
CA VAL A 22 11.22 -4.52 24.24
C VAL A 22 12.30 -5.34 24.93
N GLU A 23 12.02 -6.59 25.31
CA GLU A 23 12.99 -7.50 25.93
C GLU A 23 14.25 -7.67 25.07
N MET A 24 14.10 -7.87 23.76
CA MET A 24 15.22 -7.97 22.81
C MET A 24 16.07 -6.70 22.77
N LEU A 25 15.44 -5.52 22.89
CA LEU A 25 16.13 -4.23 22.84
C LEU A 25 16.74 -3.80 24.17
N THR A 26 16.28 -4.37 25.29
CA THR A 26 16.72 -3.99 26.65
C THR A 26 17.57 -5.06 27.35
N THR A 27 17.72 -6.25 26.77
CA THR A 27 18.53 -7.32 27.36
C THR A 27 20.03 -7.10 27.12
N ASP A 28 20.85 -7.34 28.14
CA ASP A 28 22.32 -7.33 28.02
C ASP A 28 22.87 -8.68 27.49
N SER A 29 22.01 -9.69 27.34
CA SER A 29 22.41 -11.01 26.85
C SER A 29 22.22 -11.12 25.34
N SER A 30 23.33 -11.32 24.62
CA SER A 30 23.33 -11.58 23.18
C SER A 30 22.50 -12.82 22.79
N ASP A 31 22.50 -13.85 23.63
CA ASP A 31 21.81 -15.11 23.36
C ASP A 31 20.29 -14.94 23.47
N ILE A 32 19.82 -14.19 24.47
CA ILE A 32 18.40 -13.85 24.62
C ILE A 32 17.94 -12.99 23.44
N ALA A 33 18.72 -11.96 23.08
CA ALA A 33 18.41 -11.10 21.93
C ALA A 33 18.33 -11.89 20.62
N LEU A 34 19.28 -12.81 20.38
CA LEU A 34 19.32 -13.63 19.16
C LEU A 34 18.12 -14.57 19.08
N ARG A 35 17.76 -15.25 20.18
CA ARG A 35 16.58 -16.13 20.22
C ARG A 35 15.30 -15.36 19.88
N ILE A 36 15.08 -14.20 20.50
CA ILE A 36 13.90 -13.39 20.23
C ILE A 36 13.90 -12.89 18.78
N ALA A 37 15.06 -12.48 18.25
CA ALA A 37 15.19 -12.05 16.86
C ALA A 37 14.83 -13.17 15.86
N GLN A 38 15.22 -14.41 16.15
CA GLN A 38 14.87 -15.58 15.33
C GLN A 38 13.36 -15.87 15.37
N GLU A 39 12.75 -15.83 16.56
CA GLU A 39 11.29 -15.99 16.72
C GLU A 39 10.52 -14.92 15.92
N LEU A 40 10.96 -13.66 16.00
CA LEU A 40 10.36 -12.55 15.24
C LEU A 40 10.54 -12.71 13.72
N ASP A 41 11.68 -13.23 13.27
CA ASP A 41 11.91 -13.48 11.84
C ASP A 41 10.99 -14.59 11.32
N GLU A 42 10.79 -15.66 12.09
CA GLU A 42 9.88 -16.75 11.73
C GLU A 42 8.44 -16.25 11.66
N HIS A 43 7.96 -15.54 12.68
CA HIS A 43 6.62 -14.95 12.67
C HIS A 43 6.41 -13.99 11.49
N ASN A 44 7.45 -13.23 11.11
CA ASN A 44 7.38 -12.36 9.95
C ASN A 44 7.28 -13.15 8.64
N ARG A 45 8.01 -14.27 8.49
CA ARG A 45 7.92 -15.15 7.32
C ARG A 45 6.53 -15.78 7.20
N GLU A 46 5.99 -16.30 8.29
CA GLU A 46 4.63 -16.85 8.34
C GLU A 46 3.58 -15.80 7.94
N ARG A 47 3.71 -14.58 8.48
CA ARG A 47 2.83 -13.46 8.11
C ARG A 47 2.94 -13.14 6.62
N GLN A 48 4.15 -13.07 6.06
CA GLN A 48 4.36 -12.78 4.64
C GLN A 48 3.77 -13.86 3.74
N ALA A 49 3.93 -15.14 4.11
CA ALA A 49 3.31 -16.25 3.39
C ALA A 49 1.77 -16.18 3.43
N MET A 50 1.21 -15.84 4.59
CA MET A 50 -0.22 -15.65 4.75
C MET A 50 -0.74 -14.45 3.94
N GLU A 51 -0.03 -13.33 3.99
CA GLU A 51 -0.33 -12.12 3.22
C GLU A 51 -0.35 -12.43 1.71
N ALA A 52 0.66 -13.15 1.20
CA ALA A 52 0.73 -13.53 -0.20
C ALA A 52 -0.49 -14.38 -0.63
N ARG A 53 -0.86 -15.37 0.18
CA ARG A 53 -2.02 -16.23 -0.08
C ARG A 53 -3.34 -15.46 -0.05
N VAL A 54 -3.52 -14.56 0.93
CA VAL A 54 -4.74 -13.74 1.02
C VAL A 54 -4.79 -12.76 -0.15
N LEU A 55 -3.67 -12.14 -0.52
CA LEU A 55 -3.59 -11.25 -1.66
C LEU A 55 -3.94 -11.96 -2.97
N GLU A 56 -3.40 -13.15 -3.21
CA GLU A 56 -3.71 -13.94 -4.40
C GLU A 56 -5.21 -14.19 -4.54
N LYS A 57 -5.84 -14.67 -3.46
CA LYS A 57 -7.29 -14.88 -3.42
C LYS A 57 -8.09 -13.59 -3.59
N ALA A 58 -7.68 -12.52 -2.92
CA ALA A 58 -8.34 -11.22 -3.02
C ALA A 58 -8.27 -10.67 -4.45
N LEU A 59 -7.12 -10.78 -5.12
CA LEU A 59 -6.96 -10.40 -6.53
C LEU A 59 -7.84 -11.26 -7.45
N ALA A 60 -7.97 -12.56 -7.17
CA ALA A 60 -8.87 -13.43 -7.92
C ALA A 60 -10.34 -13.02 -7.74
N GLN A 61 -10.76 -12.59 -6.53
CA GLN A 61 -12.11 -12.09 -6.28
C GLN A 61 -12.39 -10.75 -7.00
N VAL A 62 -11.39 -9.87 -7.13
CA VAL A 62 -11.54 -8.63 -7.90
C VAL A 62 -11.74 -8.92 -9.38
N GLY A 63 -11.04 -9.94 -9.91
CA GLY A 63 -11.08 -10.30 -11.32
C GLY A 63 -10.22 -9.40 -12.21
N THR A 64 -10.47 -9.44 -13.52
CA THR A 64 -9.67 -8.73 -14.53
C THR A 64 -10.20 -7.35 -14.89
N GLU A 65 -11.49 -7.08 -14.64
CA GLU A 65 -12.14 -5.82 -14.99
C GLU A 65 -12.97 -5.30 -13.82
N LEU A 66 -12.69 -4.07 -13.40
CA LEU A 66 -13.49 -3.37 -12.39
C LEU A 66 -14.76 -2.74 -12.99
N GLY A 67 -14.83 -2.66 -14.32
CA GLY A 67 -15.89 -1.96 -15.04
C GLY A 67 -16.13 -0.58 -14.45
N ASP A 68 -17.37 -0.33 -14.07
CA ASP A 68 -17.80 0.96 -13.56
C ASP A 68 -17.63 1.15 -12.05
N ARG A 69 -17.01 0.21 -11.33
CA ARG A 69 -16.92 0.27 -9.86
C ARG A 69 -16.01 1.39 -9.36
N TYR A 70 -16.48 2.07 -8.32
CA TYR A 70 -15.77 3.15 -7.62
C TYR A 70 -15.06 2.67 -6.36
N SER A 71 -15.42 1.48 -5.85
CA SER A 71 -14.82 0.87 -4.67
C SER A 71 -14.58 -0.63 -4.85
N ILE A 72 -13.78 -1.19 -3.94
CA ILE A 72 -13.52 -2.63 -3.86
C ILE A 72 -13.82 -3.08 -2.44
N VAL A 73 -14.75 -4.02 -2.28
CA VAL A 73 -15.03 -4.67 -0.98
C VAL A 73 -14.90 -6.17 -1.17
N LEU A 74 -14.04 -6.79 -0.38
CA LEU A 74 -13.70 -8.20 -0.46
C LEU A 74 -13.84 -8.86 0.90
N GLY A 75 -14.21 -10.14 0.91
CA GLY A 75 -14.27 -10.88 2.16
C GLY A 75 -14.29 -12.39 1.96
N GLU A 76 -13.69 -13.10 2.91
CA GLU A 76 -13.67 -14.57 2.92
C GLU A 76 -13.47 -15.08 4.36
N GLU A 77 -14.03 -16.26 4.65
CA GLU A 77 -13.79 -16.98 5.89
C GLU A 77 -12.31 -17.38 6.02
N GLY A 78 -11.75 -17.22 7.22
CA GLY A 78 -10.38 -17.64 7.53
C GLY A 78 -9.28 -16.68 7.07
N TRP A 79 -9.61 -15.51 6.49
CA TRP A 79 -8.63 -14.45 6.30
C TRP A 79 -8.26 -13.81 7.63
N HIS A 80 -6.96 -13.80 7.95
CA HIS A 80 -6.49 -13.35 9.25
C HIS A 80 -6.48 -11.80 9.36
N PRO A 81 -7.04 -11.20 10.44
CA PRO A 81 -7.09 -9.75 10.61
C PRO A 81 -5.73 -9.03 10.52
N GLY A 82 -4.66 -9.71 10.95
CA GLY A 82 -3.29 -9.17 10.97
C GLY A 82 -2.68 -8.88 9.59
N VAL A 83 -3.24 -9.40 8.49
CA VAL A 83 -2.73 -9.16 7.12
C VAL A 83 -3.67 -8.31 6.26
N LEU A 84 -4.94 -8.14 6.65
CA LEU A 84 -5.96 -7.47 5.84
C LEU A 84 -5.58 -6.04 5.46
N GLY A 85 -4.94 -5.30 6.37
CA GLY A 85 -4.53 -3.91 6.12
C GLY A 85 -3.46 -3.79 5.02
N ILE A 86 -2.54 -4.76 4.93
CA ILE A 86 -1.49 -4.76 3.90
C ILE A 86 -2.09 -5.17 2.56
N VAL A 87 -2.96 -6.20 2.57
CA VAL A 87 -3.68 -6.64 1.37
C VAL A 87 -4.55 -5.51 0.80
N ALA A 88 -5.29 -4.79 1.66
CA ALA A 88 -6.08 -3.64 1.25
C ALA A 88 -5.21 -2.55 0.60
N SER A 89 -4.04 -2.25 1.18
CA SER A 89 -3.10 -1.27 0.61
C SER A 89 -2.62 -1.67 -0.79
N ARG A 90 -2.24 -2.94 -0.98
CA ARG A 90 -1.79 -3.43 -2.30
C ARG A 90 -2.88 -3.40 -3.35
N ILE A 91 -4.14 -3.62 -2.95
CA ILE A 91 -5.30 -3.50 -3.86
C ILE A 91 -5.52 -2.03 -4.23
N VAL A 92 -5.43 -1.10 -3.27
CA VAL A 92 -5.49 0.35 -3.56
C VAL A 92 -4.39 0.76 -4.52
N GLU A 93 -3.15 0.31 -4.30
CA GLU A 93 -2.01 0.61 -5.18
C GLU A 93 -2.24 0.10 -6.61
N LYS A 94 -2.79 -1.11 -6.75
CA LYS A 94 -3.01 -1.73 -8.06
C LYS A 94 -4.19 -1.13 -8.83
N PHE A 95 -5.27 -0.80 -8.12
CA PHE A 95 -6.55 -0.48 -8.74
C PHE A 95 -7.01 0.96 -8.53
N HIS A 96 -6.36 1.70 -7.64
CA HIS A 96 -6.72 3.07 -7.29
C HIS A 96 -8.20 3.23 -6.94
N ARG A 97 -8.70 2.37 -6.04
CA ARG A 97 -10.07 2.41 -5.52
C ARG A 97 -10.05 2.34 -3.99
N PRO A 98 -10.90 3.07 -3.26
CA PRO A 98 -11.14 2.80 -1.85
C PRO A 98 -11.46 1.32 -1.67
N THR A 99 -10.70 0.67 -0.79
CA THR A 99 -10.73 -0.78 -0.64
C THR A 99 -11.02 -1.18 0.80
N VAL A 100 -11.90 -2.15 0.98
CA VAL A 100 -12.18 -2.82 2.24
C VAL A 100 -11.94 -4.32 2.08
N VAL A 101 -11.18 -4.92 3.00
CA VAL A 101 -10.93 -6.37 3.04
C VAL A 101 -11.37 -6.90 4.39
N VAL A 102 -12.23 -7.91 4.40
CA VAL A 102 -12.85 -8.49 5.60
C VAL A 102 -12.48 -9.96 5.76
N GLY A 103 -12.03 -10.35 6.94
CA GLY A 103 -11.89 -11.75 7.32
C GLY A 103 -13.04 -12.17 8.22
N PHE A 104 -13.70 -13.27 7.87
CA PHE A 104 -14.78 -13.85 8.66
C PHE A 104 -14.29 -14.98 9.58
N SER A 105 -14.89 -15.03 10.76
CA SER A 105 -14.81 -16.16 11.68
C SER A 105 -16.11 -16.28 12.45
N GLN A 106 -16.76 -17.45 12.39
CA GLN A 106 -17.99 -17.75 13.15
C GLN A 106 -19.12 -16.72 12.92
N GLY A 107 -19.26 -16.22 11.69
CA GLY A 107 -20.29 -15.23 11.32
C GLY A 107 -19.98 -13.78 11.72
N GLU A 108 -18.81 -13.53 12.33
CA GLU A 108 -18.30 -12.19 12.62
C GLU A 108 -17.15 -11.82 11.68
N GLY A 109 -17.25 -10.66 11.04
CA GLY A 109 -16.22 -10.10 10.16
C GLY A 109 -15.40 -9.03 10.85
N LYS A 110 -14.07 -9.11 10.71
CA LYS A 110 -13.14 -8.00 11.02
C LYS A 110 -12.53 -7.50 9.73
N GLY A 111 -12.62 -6.19 9.49
CA GLY A 111 -12.19 -5.57 8.25
C GLY A 111 -11.11 -4.51 8.45
N SER A 112 -10.25 -4.39 7.45
CA SER A 112 -9.34 -3.26 7.27
C SER A 112 -9.68 -2.53 5.98
N ALA A 113 -9.68 -1.21 6.05
CA ALA A 113 -10.00 -0.34 4.93
C ALA A 113 -8.83 0.60 4.60
N ARG A 114 -8.67 0.92 3.31
CA ARG A 114 -7.67 1.84 2.77
C ARG A 114 -8.30 2.72 1.70
N SER A 115 -7.89 3.97 1.66
CA SER A 115 -8.49 4.97 0.79
C SER A 115 -7.53 5.51 -0.26
N ILE A 116 -8.11 6.21 -1.23
CA ILE A 116 -7.43 7.08 -2.17
C ILE A 116 -7.71 8.55 -1.83
N ARG A 117 -7.00 9.46 -2.50
CA ARG A 117 -7.33 10.90 -2.47
C ARG A 117 -8.77 11.10 -2.96
N GLY A 118 -9.50 12.02 -2.34
CA GLY A 118 -10.90 12.31 -2.66
C GLY A 118 -11.93 11.47 -1.88
N PHE A 119 -11.53 10.39 -1.21
CA PHE A 119 -12.44 9.59 -0.39
C PHE A 119 -11.99 9.56 1.08
N HIS A 120 -12.74 10.20 1.98
CA HIS A 120 -12.45 10.15 3.41
C HIS A 120 -13.01 8.87 4.04
N MET A 121 -12.15 7.90 4.37
CA MET A 121 -12.56 6.55 4.76
C MET A 121 -13.56 6.50 5.91
N VAL A 122 -13.32 7.23 7.01
CA VAL A 122 -14.23 7.20 8.17
C VAL A 122 -15.60 7.83 7.85
N GLU A 123 -15.65 8.83 6.98
CA GLU A 123 -16.93 9.46 6.60
C GLU A 123 -17.69 8.53 5.65
N GLY A 124 -16.98 7.83 4.77
CA GLY A 124 -17.55 6.75 3.96
C GLY A 124 -18.14 5.63 4.82
N LEU A 125 -17.37 5.11 5.78
CA LEU A 125 -17.84 4.06 6.71
C LEU A 125 -19.02 4.54 7.58
N ARG A 126 -19.04 5.83 7.95
CA ARG A 126 -20.16 6.42 8.72
C ARG A 126 -21.47 6.37 7.94
N ARG A 127 -21.45 6.51 6.61
CA ARG A 127 -22.65 6.34 5.76
C ARG A 127 -23.10 4.90 5.60
N CYS A 128 -22.27 3.93 6.02
CA CYS A 128 -22.60 2.51 6.06
C CYS A 128 -22.88 2.00 7.49
N ALA A 129 -23.05 2.90 8.47
CA ALA A 129 -23.11 2.53 9.89
C ALA A 129 -24.22 1.53 10.25
N ASP A 130 -25.32 1.52 9.51
CA ASP A 130 -26.44 0.57 9.65
C ASP A 130 -26.03 -0.89 9.36
N CYS A 131 -25.05 -1.06 8.48
CA CYS A 131 -24.50 -2.35 8.09
C CYS A 131 -23.38 -2.82 9.04
N LEU A 132 -22.79 -1.92 9.83
CA LEU A 132 -21.58 -2.15 10.61
C LEU A 132 -21.88 -2.30 12.11
N GLU A 133 -21.12 -3.14 12.79
CA GLU A 133 -21.16 -3.28 14.25
C GLU A 133 -20.26 -2.25 14.93
N LYS A 134 -19.08 -1.99 14.34
CA LYS A 134 -18.09 -1.00 14.81
C LYS A 134 -17.30 -0.48 13.61
N PHE A 135 -16.86 0.76 13.67
CA PHE A 135 -15.90 1.32 12.71
C PHE A 135 -15.12 2.48 13.33
N GLY A 136 -13.98 2.81 12.75
CA GLY A 136 -13.15 3.96 13.13
C GLY A 136 -11.89 4.04 12.26
N GLY A 137 -11.06 5.06 12.51
CA GLY A 137 -9.82 5.29 11.77
C GLY A 137 -9.59 6.75 11.45
N HIS A 138 -9.02 7.01 10.28
CA HIS A 138 -8.65 8.32 9.76
C HIS A 138 -8.99 8.42 8.26
N GLU A 139 -8.63 9.53 7.62
CA GLU A 139 -8.93 9.81 6.22
C GLU A 139 -8.52 8.66 5.26
N TYR A 140 -7.31 8.12 5.40
CA TYR A 140 -6.77 7.11 4.48
C TYR A 140 -6.90 5.65 4.94
N ALA A 141 -7.33 5.41 6.19
CA ALA A 141 -7.35 4.07 6.76
C ALA A 141 -8.46 3.90 7.78
N GLY A 142 -9.12 2.75 7.76
CA GLY A 142 -10.17 2.40 8.71
C GLY A 142 -10.09 0.97 9.20
N GLY A 143 -10.66 0.72 10.38
CA GLY A 143 -10.98 -0.61 10.87
C GLY A 143 -12.48 -0.71 11.07
N LEU A 144 -13.05 -1.88 10.79
CA LEU A 144 -14.49 -2.13 10.92
C LEU A 144 -14.79 -3.55 11.41
N SER A 145 -16.00 -3.76 11.90
CA SER A 145 -16.59 -5.09 12.05
C SER A 145 -17.99 -5.13 11.48
N VAL A 146 -18.32 -6.23 10.81
CA VAL A 146 -19.57 -6.44 10.08
C VAL A 146 -20.02 -7.88 10.30
N ARG A 147 -21.32 -8.12 10.45
CA ARG A 147 -21.87 -9.47 10.48
C ARG A 147 -21.84 -10.05 9.07
N GLU A 148 -21.48 -11.32 8.93
CA GLU A 148 -21.43 -11.97 7.60
C GLU A 148 -22.75 -11.84 6.84
N VAL A 149 -23.88 -11.95 7.54
CA VAL A 149 -25.23 -11.76 6.98
C VAL A 149 -25.52 -10.34 6.47
N LYS A 150 -24.82 -9.32 6.98
CA LYS A 150 -24.94 -7.91 6.54
C LYS A 150 -23.89 -7.54 5.48
N PHE A 151 -22.94 -8.42 5.18
CA PHE A 151 -21.83 -8.12 4.30
C PHE A 151 -22.26 -7.76 2.87
N PRO A 152 -23.24 -8.46 2.23
CA PRO A 152 -23.74 -8.05 0.92
C PRO A 152 -24.30 -6.62 0.90
N SER A 153 -25.13 -6.26 1.88
CA SER A 153 -25.67 -4.90 2.01
C SER A 153 -24.58 -3.86 2.25
N PHE A 154 -23.55 -4.21 3.02
CA PHE A 154 -22.38 -3.34 3.21
C PHE A 154 -21.63 -3.09 1.89
N MET A 155 -21.42 -4.11 1.06
CA MET A 155 -20.75 -3.97 -0.24
C MET A 155 -21.50 -2.98 -1.14
N GLU A 156 -22.81 -3.13 -1.24
CA GLU A 156 -23.67 -2.24 -2.04
C GLU A 156 -23.64 -0.80 -1.51
N ARG A 157 -23.85 -0.62 -0.20
CA ARG A 157 -23.86 0.71 0.43
C ARG A 157 -22.51 1.42 0.31
N PHE A 158 -21.41 0.68 0.42
CA PHE A 158 -20.07 1.26 0.29
C PHE A 158 -19.79 1.71 -1.14
N GLU A 159 -20.23 0.95 -2.15
CA GLU A 159 -20.11 1.35 -3.56
C GLU A 159 -20.98 2.57 -3.89
N GLU A 160 -22.23 2.61 -3.43
CA GLU A 160 -23.09 3.79 -3.56
C GLU A 160 -22.45 5.02 -2.92
N THR A 161 -21.86 4.84 -1.74
CA THR A 161 -21.16 5.90 -1.03
C THR A 161 -19.93 6.35 -1.82
N ALA A 162 -19.10 5.44 -2.32
CA ALA A 162 -17.94 5.79 -3.14
C ALA A 162 -18.35 6.59 -4.39
N ARG A 163 -19.39 6.15 -5.11
CA ARG A 163 -19.95 6.87 -6.26
C ARG A 163 -20.47 8.26 -5.95
N ALA A 164 -20.97 8.49 -4.74
CA ALA A 164 -21.49 9.78 -4.33
C ALA A 164 -20.39 10.79 -3.96
N PHE A 165 -19.18 10.31 -3.62
CA PHE A 165 -18.06 11.16 -3.21
C PHE A 165 -17.01 11.38 -4.31
N LEU A 166 -16.85 10.40 -5.20
CA LEU A 166 -15.78 10.38 -6.19
C LEU A 166 -16.32 10.62 -7.60
N THR A 167 -15.53 11.30 -8.42
CA THR A 167 -15.74 11.38 -9.87
C THR A 167 -14.90 10.32 -10.59
N ARG A 168 -15.02 10.21 -11.93
CA ARG A 168 -14.18 9.28 -12.71
C ARG A 168 -12.72 9.72 -12.73
N GLU A 169 -12.46 11.01 -12.66
CA GLU A 169 -11.12 11.58 -12.65
C GLU A 169 -10.39 11.24 -11.34
N ASP A 170 -11.11 11.20 -10.20
CA ASP A 170 -10.53 10.77 -8.91
C ASP A 170 -10.09 9.31 -8.92
N LEU A 171 -10.58 8.51 -9.87
CA LEU A 171 -10.24 7.10 -10.03
C LEU A 171 -8.95 6.88 -10.84
N GLU A 172 -8.39 7.94 -11.41
CA GLU A 172 -7.14 7.92 -12.15
C GLU A 172 -5.96 8.26 -11.22
N PRO A 173 -4.90 7.43 -11.17
CA PRO A 173 -3.72 7.75 -10.37
C PRO A 173 -3.09 9.07 -10.80
N ILE A 174 -2.98 10.01 -9.87
CA ILE A 174 -2.28 11.28 -10.09
C ILE A 174 -0.81 11.12 -9.70
N ILE A 175 0.07 11.65 -10.54
CA ILE A 175 1.49 11.76 -10.25
C ILE A 175 1.79 13.24 -10.01
N ASP A 176 2.03 13.60 -8.74
CA ASP A 176 2.46 14.95 -8.37
C ASP A 176 3.94 15.12 -8.71
N VAL A 177 4.24 15.97 -9.69
CA VAL A 177 5.59 16.27 -10.15
C VAL A 177 6.04 17.59 -9.54
N ASP A 178 7.18 17.60 -8.86
CA ASP A 178 7.72 18.79 -8.19
C ASP A 178 8.36 19.77 -9.17
N ALA A 179 9.02 19.26 -10.21
CA ALA A 179 9.60 20.09 -11.25
C ALA A 179 9.77 19.37 -12.59
N LEU A 180 9.67 20.16 -13.66
CA LEU A 180 10.10 19.74 -14.98
C LEU A 180 11.60 19.99 -15.14
N LEU A 181 12.28 19.07 -15.82
CA LEU A 181 13.68 19.23 -16.19
C LEU A 181 14.00 18.74 -17.59
N ASP A 182 15.03 19.36 -18.16
CA ASP A 182 15.67 18.88 -19.35
C ASP A 182 16.90 18.03 -19.03
N PHE A 183 17.28 17.16 -19.96
CA PHE A 183 18.52 16.38 -19.93
C PHE A 183 19.76 17.25 -19.77
N SER A 184 19.68 18.53 -20.13
CA SER A 184 20.73 19.51 -19.93
C SER A 184 21.02 19.81 -18.45
N GLN A 185 20.02 19.63 -17.59
CA GLN A 185 20.09 19.88 -16.16
C GLN A 185 20.44 18.60 -15.38
N ILE A 186 20.38 17.42 -16.02
CA ILE A 186 20.73 16.14 -15.40
C ILE A 186 22.25 16.03 -15.31
N GLY A 187 22.77 16.16 -14.09
CA GLY A 187 24.20 16.00 -13.81
C GLY A 187 24.55 16.25 -12.35
N LEU A 188 25.85 16.33 -12.08
CA LEU A 188 26.40 16.52 -10.73
C LEU A 188 25.84 17.76 -9.99
N PRO A 189 25.55 18.91 -10.65
CA PRO A 189 24.95 20.05 -9.96
C PRO A 189 23.56 19.75 -9.39
N LEU A 190 22.67 19.13 -10.19
CA LEU A 190 21.34 18.73 -9.74
C LEU A 190 21.43 17.71 -8.60
N PHE A 191 22.34 16.74 -8.71
CA PHE A 191 22.57 15.75 -7.64
C PHE A 191 22.92 16.43 -6.30
N ARG A 192 23.83 17.40 -6.30
CA ARG A 192 24.19 18.15 -5.08
C ARG A 192 23.03 18.95 -4.50
N GLN A 193 22.16 19.49 -5.35
CA GLN A 193 20.95 20.19 -4.90
C GLN A 193 19.98 19.23 -4.22
N LEU A 194 19.79 18.04 -4.78
CA LEU A 194 18.94 17.00 -4.17
C LEU A 194 19.52 16.46 -2.86
N GLU A 195 20.84 16.25 -2.78
CA GLU A 195 21.49 15.85 -1.52
C GLU A 195 21.28 16.87 -0.40
N ALA A 196 21.29 18.17 -0.73
CA ALA A 196 21.07 19.23 0.26
C ALA A 196 19.63 19.25 0.83
N LEU A 197 18.66 18.58 0.18
CA LEU A 197 17.28 18.47 0.67
C LEU A 197 17.08 17.30 1.65
N GLN A 198 18.11 16.48 1.88
CA GLN A 198 18.03 15.38 2.83
C GLN A 198 17.96 15.88 4.29
N PRO A 199 17.39 15.09 5.22
CA PRO A 199 16.85 13.74 5.03
C PRO A 199 15.43 13.73 4.45
N PHE A 200 15.18 12.78 3.53
CA PHE A 200 13.83 12.52 3.03
C PHE A 200 13.03 11.64 4.01
N GLY A 201 11.72 11.87 4.05
CA GLY A 201 10.80 11.14 4.92
C GLY A 201 9.41 11.75 4.96
N VAL A 202 8.63 11.37 5.98
CA VAL A 202 7.31 11.95 6.22
C VAL A 202 7.46 13.46 6.49
N GLY A 203 6.82 14.29 5.66
CA GLY A 203 6.92 15.75 5.71
C GLY A 203 8.02 16.36 4.83
N ASN A 204 8.89 15.53 4.23
CA ASN A 204 9.89 15.94 3.24
C ASN A 204 10.12 14.80 2.24
N PRO A 205 9.16 14.50 1.33
CA PRO A 205 9.32 13.43 0.37
C PRO A 205 10.50 13.71 -0.58
N GLU A 206 11.08 12.65 -1.13
CA GLU A 206 12.07 12.80 -2.20
C GLU A 206 11.41 13.46 -3.43
N PRO A 207 12.01 14.52 -4.00
CA PRO A 207 11.39 15.22 -5.12
C PRO A 207 11.20 14.32 -6.34
N LEU A 208 9.98 14.29 -6.88
CA LEU A 208 9.67 13.63 -8.13
C LEU A 208 9.83 14.62 -9.28
N LEU A 209 10.83 14.38 -10.12
CA LEU A 209 11.12 15.24 -11.26
C LEU A 209 10.72 14.56 -12.58
N MET A 210 10.21 15.33 -13.53
CA MET A 210 9.74 14.84 -14.83
C MET A 210 10.47 15.52 -15.98
N THR A 211 10.68 14.76 -17.06
CA THR A 211 11.17 15.28 -18.33
C THR A 211 10.12 14.99 -19.41
N GLN A 212 10.01 15.86 -20.41
CA GLN A 212 9.02 15.77 -21.47
C GLN A 212 9.67 15.90 -22.85
N ALA A 213 8.94 15.53 -23.90
CA ALA A 213 9.44 15.59 -25.29
C ALA A 213 10.76 14.81 -25.49
N VAL A 214 10.83 13.61 -24.91
CA VAL A 214 11.99 12.72 -25.02
C VAL A 214 11.77 11.71 -26.15
N GLU A 215 12.78 11.56 -27.00
CA GLU A 215 12.84 10.57 -28.07
C GLU A 215 13.48 9.27 -27.58
N VAL A 216 12.88 8.13 -27.89
CA VAL A 216 13.48 6.81 -27.65
C VAL A 216 14.35 6.44 -28.85
N CYS A 217 15.68 6.52 -28.70
CA CYS A 217 16.62 6.18 -29.76
C CYS A 217 16.92 4.68 -29.84
N GLU A 218 16.93 3.98 -28.71
CA GLU A 218 17.23 2.55 -28.64
C GLU A 218 16.49 1.91 -27.46
N ARG A 219 15.99 0.70 -27.64
CA ARG A 219 15.48 -0.17 -26.57
C ARG A 219 16.19 -1.51 -26.65
N ARG A 220 16.72 -1.97 -25.52
CA ARG A 220 17.29 -3.31 -25.35
C ARG A 220 16.65 -4.02 -24.18
N ASP A 221 16.02 -5.15 -24.44
CA ASP A 221 15.43 -5.99 -23.41
C ASP A 221 16.45 -6.99 -22.86
N PHE A 222 16.34 -7.32 -21.57
CA PHE A 222 17.15 -8.33 -20.88
C PHE A 222 16.32 -9.01 -19.78
N THR A 223 16.83 -10.11 -19.23
CA THR A 223 16.13 -10.81 -18.13
C THR A 223 16.00 -9.89 -16.92
N GLY A 224 14.78 -9.47 -16.60
CA GLY A 224 14.47 -8.57 -15.47
C GLY A 224 14.31 -7.09 -15.83
N GLY A 225 14.30 -6.71 -17.12
CA GLY A 225 13.96 -5.34 -17.50
C GLY A 225 14.36 -4.92 -18.92
N SER A 226 14.30 -3.62 -19.16
CA SER A 226 14.65 -2.99 -20.44
C SER A 226 15.58 -1.81 -20.20
N ARG A 227 16.59 -1.65 -21.05
CA ARG A 227 17.43 -0.46 -21.12
C ARG A 227 17.01 0.40 -22.30
N PHE A 228 16.78 1.67 -22.04
CA PHE A 228 16.46 2.69 -23.03
C PHE A 228 17.63 3.63 -23.23
N ARG A 229 17.93 3.97 -24.49
CA ARG A 229 18.71 5.15 -24.84
C ARG A 229 17.73 6.22 -25.27
N LEU A 230 17.71 7.31 -24.53
CA LEU A 230 16.76 8.41 -24.66
C LEU A 230 17.51 9.65 -25.16
N ARG A 231 16.86 10.48 -25.97
CA ARG A 231 17.40 11.75 -26.46
C ARG A 231 16.43 12.89 -26.22
N GLN A 232 16.95 14.03 -25.77
CA GLN A 232 16.19 15.27 -25.59
C GLN A 232 17.11 16.44 -25.94
N ALA A 233 16.66 17.31 -26.84
CA ALA A 233 17.41 18.49 -27.31
C ALA A 233 18.89 18.19 -27.66
N GLY A 234 19.16 17.07 -28.33
CA GLY A 234 20.50 16.66 -28.76
C GLY A 234 21.38 16.02 -27.67
N ARG A 235 20.94 15.96 -26.41
CA ARG A 235 21.59 15.17 -25.35
C ARG A 235 20.99 13.78 -25.26
N THR A 236 21.83 12.80 -24.90
CA THR A 236 21.43 11.40 -24.79
C THR A 236 21.68 10.88 -23.38
N LEU A 237 20.71 10.16 -22.81
CA LEU A 237 20.83 9.48 -21.53
C LEU A 237 20.45 8.00 -21.67
N SER A 238 21.00 7.18 -20.80
CA SER A 238 20.62 5.76 -20.70
C SER A 238 19.79 5.57 -19.43
N TRP A 239 18.62 4.95 -19.58
CA TRP A 239 17.68 4.69 -18.49
C TRP A 239 17.41 3.19 -18.41
N ASN A 240 17.47 2.61 -17.22
CA ASN A 240 17.08 1.22 -17.01
C ASN A 240 15.69 1.19 -16.37
N LEU A 241 14.75 0.53 -17.02
CA LEU A 241 13.45 0.21 -16.46
C LEU A 241 13.49 -1.26 -16.00
N GLY A 242 13.60 -1.48 -14.71
CA GLY A 242 13.48 -2.80 -14.08
C GLY A 242 12.08 -3.01 -13.50
N SER A 243 11.64 -4.26 -13.42
CA SER A 243 10.45 -4.68 -12.65
C SER A 243 10.68 -4.61 -11.15
#